data_AF-A0A2G9NWG2-F1
#
_entry.id   AF-A0A2G9NWG2-F1
#
_cell.length_a   1.000
_cell.length_b   1.000
_cell.length_c   1.000
_cell.angle_alpha   90.00
_cell.angle_beta   90.00
_cell.angle_gamma   90.00
#
_symmetry.space_group_name_H-M   'P 1'
#
loop_
_entity.id
_entity.type
_entity.pdbx_description
1 polymer ?
#
loop_
_entity_poly.entity_id
_entity_poly.type
_entity_poly.pdbx_seq_one_letter_code
_entity_poly.pdbx_strand_id
1 'polypeptide(L)'
;MLFSLVFAVWGIQMHAQVRSQEAEFHGLNAEYWALSKAEREAAPTGSELNQQLVEIQNFPSELLRLKLVGVGKILTGIYVLLFGILIALIMMPMRLAQFMKSNKK
;
A
#
# COMPACT_ATOMS: atom_id res chain seq x y z
N MET A 1 5.33 -19.00 0.01
CA MET A 1 5.40 -18.76 1.48
C MET A 1 6.26 -17.54 1.82
N LEU A 2 7.54 -17.48 1.43
CA LEU A 2 8.35 -16.27 1.70
C LEU A 2 7.89 -15.06 0.87
N PHE A 3 7.59 -15.24 -0.41
CA PHE A 3 7.07 -14.17 -1.27
C PHE A 3 5.76 -13.56 -0.76
N SER A 4 4.84 -14.36 -0.21
CA SER A 4 3.59 -13.84 0.36
C SER A 4 3.84 -12.93 1.56
N LEU A 5 4.84 -13.24 2.38
CA LEU A 5 5.23 -12.40 3.52
C LEU A 5 5.80 -11.06 3.05
N VAL A 6 6.65 -11.07 2.01
CA VAL A 6 7.20 -9.83 1.43
C VAL A 6 6.09 -8.90 0.96
N PHE A 7 5.12 -9.42 0.21
CA PHE A 7 3.97 -8.63 -0.28
C PHE A 7 3.10 -8.09 0.87
N ALA A 8 2.83 -8.92 1.88
CA ALA A 8 2.05 -8.50 3.04
C ALA A 8 2.76 -7.39 3.84
N VAL A 9 4.06 -7.57 4.16
CA VAL A 9 4.86 -6.57 4.88
C VAL A 9 4.92 -5.27 4.10
N TRP A 10 5.14 -5.33 2.79
CA TRP A 10 5.20 -4.13 1.95
C TRP A 10 3.87 -3.38 1.95
N GLY A 11 2.75 -4.08 1.84
CA GLY A 11 1.42 -3.48 1.90
C GLY A 11 1.11 -2.86 3.26
N ILE A 12 1.49 -3.52 4.37
CA ILE A 12 1.35 -2.99 5.73
C ILE A 12 2.18 -1.71 5.90
N GLN A 13 3.41 -1.70 5.41
CA GLN A 13 4.28 -0.53 5.50
C GLN A 13 3.72 0.67 4.72
N MET A 14 3.12 0.44 3.55
CA MET A 14 2.43 1.50 2.79
C MET A 14 1.21 2.03 3.56
N HIS A 15 0.43 1.15 4.20
CA HIS A 15 -0.71 1.54 5.00
C HIS A 15 -0.32 2.31 6.27
N ALA A 16 0.80 1.96 6.90
CA ALA A 16 1.29 2.65 8.09
C ALA A 16 1.64 4.12 7.80
N GLN A 17 2.08 4.43 6.59
CA GLN A 17 2.43 5.80 6.15
C GLN A 17 1.19 6.68 5.90
N VAL A 18 0.00 6.10 5.69
CA VAL A 18 -1.21 6.86 5.37
C VAL A 18 -1.52 7.88 6.46
N ARG A 19 -1.44 7.50 7.73
CA ARG A 19 -1.79 8.41 8.84
C ARG A 19 -0.86 9.63 8.90
N SER A 20 0.44 9.45 8.70
CA SER A 20 1.39 10.57 8.71
C SER A 20 1.18 11.47 7.49
N GLN A 21 0.95 10.88 6.32
CA GLN A 21 0.70 11.61 5.08
C GLN A 21 -0.64 12.37 5.12
N GLU A 22 -1.68 11.83 5.75
CA GLU A 22 -2.94 12.55 5.98
C GLU A 22 -2.74 13.76 6.91
N ALA A 23 -1.94 13.60 7.97
CA ALA A 23 -1.64 14.71 8.88
C ALA A 23 -0.87 15.84 8.16
N GLU A 24 0.11 15.49 7.32
CA GLU A 24 0.86 16.43 6.48
C GLU A 24 -0.06 17.16 5.49
N PHE A 25 -0.93 16.42 4.79
CA PHE A 25 -1.94 17.00 3.91
C PHE A 25 -2.84 18.01 4.61
N HIS A 26 -3.34 17.67 5.81
CA HIS A 26 -4.17 18.57 6.58
C HIS A 26 -3.43 19.82 7.03
N GLY A 27 -2.13 19.70 7.37
CA GLY A 27 -1.26 20.83 7.67
C GLY A 27 -1.09 21.78 6.49
N LEU A 28 -0.66 21.27 5.34
CA LEU A 28 -0.50 22.01 4.09
C LEU A 28 -1.80 22.72 3.68
N ASN A 29 -2.92 22.01 3.77
CA ASN A 29 -4.22 22.56 3.44
C ASN A 29 -4.62 23.68 4.42
N ALA A 30 -4.42 23.50 5.72
CA ALA A 30 -4.73 24.53 6.71
C ALA A 30 -3.89 25.80 6.51
N GLU A 31 -2.59 25.65 6.22
CA GLU A 31 -1.69 26.77 5.95
C GLU A 31 -2.10 27.54 4.68
N TYR A 32 -2.33 26.81 3.58
CA TYR A 32 -2.72 27.42 2.32
C TYR A 32 -4.06 28.18 2.44
N TRP A 33 -5.07 27.59 3.08
CA TRP A 33 -6.39 28.22 3.21
C TRP A 33 -6.49 29.23 4.36
N ALA A 34 -5.45 29.39 5.19
CA ALA A 34 -5.39 30.47 6.17
C ALA A 34 -5.23 31.84 5.50
N LEU A 35 -4.63 31.89 4.30
CA LEU A 35 -4.49 33.11 3.52
C LEU A 35 -5.82 33.55 2.87
N SER A 36 -6.00 34.86 2.78
CA SER A 36 -7.19 35.41 2.14
C SER A 36 -7.25 35.01 0.67
N LYS A 37 -8.45 34.91 0.11
CA LYS A 37 -8.63 34.58 -1.30
C LYS A 37 -7.90 35.58 -2.22
N ALA A 38 -7.93 36.87 -1.86
CA ALA A 38 -7.27 37.93 -2.62
C ALA A 38 -5.75 37.74 -2.68
N GLU A 39 -5.12 37.39 -1.57
CA GLU A 39 -3.67 37.10 -1.53
C GLU A 39 -3.31 35.87 -2.37
N ARG A 40 -4.17 34.84 -2.37
CA ARG A 40 -3.95 33.62 -3.14
C ARG A 40 -4.07 33.83 -4.64
N GLU A 41 -5.08 34.58 -5.08
CA GLU A 41 -5.30 34.85 -6.50
C GLU A 41 -4.32 35.91 -7.06
N ALA A 42 -3.78 36.79 -6.22
CA ALA A 42 -2.78 37.76 -6.61
C ALA A 42 -1.36 37.17 -6.71
N ALA A 43 -1.15 35.90 -6.31
CA ALA A 43 0.15 35.28 -6.29
C ALA A 43 0.71 35.06 -7.72
N PRO A 44 1.97 35.48 -8.00
CA PRO A 44 2.57 35.31 -9.31
C PRO A 44 2.63 33.85 -9.75
N THR A 45 2.50 33.60 -11.06
CA THR A 45 2.72 32.26 -11.62
C THR A 45 4.11 31.74 -11.26
N GLY A 46 4.17 30.49 -10.78
CA GLY A 46 5.43 29.87 -10.35
C GLY A 46 5.92 30.26 -8.96
N SER A 47 5.20 31.14 -8.25
CA SER A 47 5.46 31.43 -6.83
C SER A 47 5.31 30.18 -5.96
N GLU A 48 5.92 30.21 -4.78
CA GLU A 48 5.82 29.16 -3.77
C GLU A 48 4.36 28.82 -3.43
N LEU A 49 3.49 29.83 -3.32
CA LEU A 49 2.07 29.63 -3.06
C LEU A 49 1.37 28.84 -4.17
N ASN A 50 1.72 29.09 -5.44
CA ASN A 50 1.19 28.31 -6.56
C ASN A 50 1.75 26.88 -6.56
N GLN A 51 2.98 26.66 -6.11
CA GLN A 51 3.55 25.32 -5.96
C GLN A 51 2.83 24.54 -4.85
N GLN A 52 2.54 25.17 -3.71
CA GLN A 52 1.73 24.58 -2.63
C GLN A 52 0.33 24.18 -3.12
N LEU A 53 -0.32 24.99 -3.95
CA LEU A 53 -1.62 24.64 -4.53
C LEU A 53 -1.54 23.35 -5.38
N VAL A 54 -0.50 23.25 -6.22
CA VAL A 54 -0.28 22.07 -7.06
C VAL A 54 -0.01 20.84 -6.19
N GLU A 55 0.78 20.98 -5.14
CA GLU A 55 1.04 19.93 -4.17
C GLU A 55 -0.26 19.46 -3.51
N ILE A 56 -1.08 20.37 -2.98
CA ILE A 56 -2.39 20.07 -2.39
C ILE A 56 -3.31 19.35 -3.38
N GLN A 57 -3.30 19.73 -4.66
CA GLN A 57 -4.12 19.09 -5.69
C GLN A 57 -3.64 17.66 -6.03
N ASN A 58 -2.33 17.42 -6.00
CA ASN A 58 -1.75 16.12 -6.32
C ASN A 58 -1.76 15.16 -5.12
N PHE A 59 -1.69 15.67 -3.89
CA PHE A 59 -1.60 14.89 -2.65
C PHE A 59 -2.66 13.77 -2.51
N PRO A 60 -3.96 14.00 -2.82
CA PRO A 60 -4.98 12.97 -2.74
C PRO A 60 -4.68 11.74 -3.61
N SER A 61 -4.04 11.93 -4.77
CA SER A 61 -3.68 10.82 -5.67
C SER A 61 -2.57 9.93 -5.07
N GLU A 62 -1.60 10.53 -4.37
CA GLU A 62 -0.57 9.80 -3.64
C GLU A 62 -1.13 9.11 -2.39
N LEU A 63 -2.04 9.75 -1.66
CA LEU A 63 -2.77 9.13 -0.55
C LEU A 63 -3.58 7.91 -1.01
N LEU A 64 -4.27 8.02 -2.14
CA LEU A 64 -5.01 6.91 -2.74
C LEU A 64 -4.07 5.80 -3.19
N ARG A 65 -2.91 6.12 -3.76
CA ARG A 65 -1.89 5.12 -4.09
C ARG A 65 -1.43 4.38 -2.83
N LEU A 66 -1.09 5.08 -1.75
CA LEU A 66 -0.66 4.45 -0.50
C LEU A 66 -1.73 3.50 0.07
N LYS A 67 -3.00 3.93 0.05
CA LYS A 67 -4.14 3.11 0.48
C LYS A 67 -4.39 1.92 -0.47
N LEU A 68 -4.74 2.18 -1.72
CA LEU A 68 -5.21 1.17 -2.67
C LEU A 68 -4.10 0.19 -3.08
N VAL A 69 -2.89 0.69 -3.39
CA VAL A 69 -1.76 -0.19 -3.71
C VAL A 69 -1.29 -0.93 -2.46
N GLY A 70 -1.38 -0.30 -1.28
CA GLY A 70 -1.15 -0.94 0.01
C GLY A 70 -2.07 -2.15 0.22
N VAL A 71 -3.39 -1.97 0.14
CA VAL A 71 -4.38 -3.05 0.21
C VAL A 71 -4.12 -4.11 -0.86
N GLY A 72 -3.89 -3.69 -2.10
CA GLY A 72 -3.65 -4.62 -3.22
C GLY A 72 -2.46 -5.55 -2.98
N LYS A 73 -1.38 -5.05 -2.36
CA LYS A 73 -0.21 -5.86 -1.98
C LYS A 73 -0.52 -6.84 -0.85
N ILE A 74 -1.29 -6.41 0.16
CA ILE A 74 -1.73 -7.31 1.24
C ILE A 74 -2.56 -8.45 0.66
N LEU A 75 -3.54 -8.14 -0.20
CA LEU A 75 -4.40 -9.13 -0.84
C LEU A 75 -3.59 -10.10 -1.73
N THR A 76 -2.62 -9.58 -2.49
CA THR A 76 -1.73 -10.41 -3.30
C THR A 76 -0.89 -11.37 -2.44
N GLY A 77 -0.37 -10.88 -1.30
CA GLY A 77 0.35 -11.71 -0.35
C GLY A 77 -0.50 -12.85 0.20
N ILE A 78 -1.73 -12.55 0.63
CA ILE A 78 -2.69 -13.55 1.12
C ILE A 78 -3.01 -14.57 0.03
N TYR A 79 -3.27 -14.12 -1.20
CA TYR A 79 -3.55 -15.02 -2.32
C TYR A 79 -2.41 -16.01 -2.57
N VAL A 80 -1.15 -15.52 -2.64
CA VAL A 80 0.03 -16.37 -2.84
C VAL A 80 0.22 -17.36 -1.68
N LEU A 81 -0.10 -16.95 -0.46
CA LEU A 81 -0.03 -17.82 0.72
C LEU A 81 -1.05 -18.97 0.60
N LEU A 82 -2.31 -18.64 0.34
CA LEU A 82 -3.39 -19.63 0.19
C LEU A 82 -3.10 -20.60 -0.96
N PHE A 83 -2.60 -20.10 -2.09
CA PHE A 83 -2.21 -20.94 -3.22
C PHE A 83 -1.07 -21.91 -2.86
N GLY A 84 -0.07 -21.44 -2.11
CA GLY A 84 1.01 -22.31 -1.63
C GLY A 84 0.51 -23.41 -0.68
N ILE A 85 -0.43 -23.10 0.20
CA ILE A 85 -1.07 -24.08 1.10
C ILE A 85 -1.86 -25.11 0.28
N LEU A 86 -2.61 -24.68 -0.74
CA LEU A 86 -3.36 -25.57 -1.63
C LEU A 86 -2.43 -26.59 -2.30
N ILE A 87 -1.30 -26.15 -2.86
CA ILE A 87 -0.31 -27.06 -3.47
C ILE A 87 0.22 -28.06 -2.43
N ALA A 88 0.56 -27.58 -1.23
CA ALA A 88 1.08 -28.45 -0.16
C ALA A 88 0.07 -29.55 0.22
N LEU A 89 -1.22 -29.22 0.32
CA LEU A 89 -2.29 -30.16 0.63
C LEU A 89 -2.47 -31.22 -0.47
N ILE A 90 -2.36 -30.83 -1.75
CA ILE A 90 -2.47 -31.77 -2.88
C ILE A 90 -1.26 -32.73 -2.94
N MET A 91 -0.06 -32.26 -2.60
CA MET A 91 1.15 -33.08 -2.64
C MET A 91 1.29 -34.05 -1.45
N MET A 92 0.71 -33.73 -0.29
CA MET A 92 0.78 -34.53 0.93
C MET A 92 0.30 -35.99 0.76
N PRO A 93 -0.87 -36.30 0.16
CA PRO A 93 -1.33 -37.67 0.00
C PRO A 93 -0.39 -38.52 -0.89
N MET A 94 0.21 -37.93 -1.92
CA MET A 94 1.20 -38.64 -2.76
C MET A 94 2.46 -39.00 -1.98
N ARG A 95 2.96 -38.07 -1.15
CA ARG A 95 4.12 -38.32 -0.28
C ARG A 95 3.82 -39.40 0.76
N LEU A 96 2.64 -39.36 1.38
CA LEU A 96 2.18 -40.39 2.33
C LEU A 96 2.09 -41.78 1.66
N ALA A 97 1.53 -41.86 0.46
CA ALA A 97 1.44 -43.12 -0.29
C ALA A 97 2.83 -43.70 -0.62
N GLN A 98 3.80 -42.86 -1.01
CA GLN A 98 5.18 -43.28 -1.24
C GLN A 98 5.86 -43.80 0.04
N PHE A 99 5.69 -43.11 1.16
CA PHE A 99 6.22 -43.56 2.46
C PHE A 99 5.64 -44.92 2.88
N MET A 100 4.33 -45.12 2.74
CA MET A 100 3.68 -46.41 3.05
C MET A 100 4.16 -47.55 2.15
N LYS A 101 4.46 -47.26 0.87
CA LYS A 101 4.98 -48.27 -0.07
C LYS A 101 6.44 -48.63 0.21
N SER A 102 7.24 -47.67 0.67
CA SER A 102 8.63 -47.88 1.07
C SER A 102 8.77 -48.69 2.36
N ASN A 103 7.83 -48.56 3.30
CA ASN A 103 7.88 -49.23 4.61
C ASN A 103 7.33 -50.68 4.60
N LYS A 104 6.90 -51.17 3.42
CA LYS A 104 6.39 -52.53 3.20
C LYS A 104 7.43 -53.48 2.56
N LYS A 105 8.66 -53.00 2.34
CA LYS A 105 9.84 -53.82 2.00
C LYS A 105 10.73 -53.92 3.23
#